data_AF-A0A7Y2C821-F1
#
_entry.id   AF-A0A7Y2C821-F1
#
_cell.length_a   1.000
_cell.length_b   1.000
_cell.length_c   1.000
_cell.angle_alpha   90.00
_cell.angle_beta   90.00
_cell.angle_gamma   90.00
#
_symmetry.space_group_name_H-M   'P 1'
#
loop_
_entity.id
_entity.type
_entity.pdbx_description
1 polymer ?
#
loop_
_entity_poly.entity_id
_entity_poly.type
_entity_poly.pdbx_seq_one_letter_code
_entity_poly.pdbx_strand_id
1 'polypeptide(L)'
;MTLRPKHEILVEEFSEVFVDGDPNNLRQEHPEIDGYQSLFETLSSRGFTIHTWRNRKMDPFCLSIGANGEFLFMTGKHRLAMAVVSGVKAIPARISARHWQWQAHRDELYRKGLNGEVSLAQLDAIDHPDLQDVVLAVRRARAKKRTMATPGQRKSRSDK
;
A
#
# COMPACT_ATOMS: atom_id res chain seq x y z
N MET A 1 25.56 -2.49 10.58
CA MET A 1 24.85 -1.24 10.25
C MET A 1 23.36 -1.54 10.35
N THR A 2 22.77 -1.30 11.52
CA THR A 2 21.43 -1.74 11.90
C THR A 2 20.39 -0.72 11.44
N LEU A 3 19.67 -1.03 10.37
CA LEU A 3 18.59 -0.21 9.83
C LEU A 3 17.39 -0.31 10.79
N ARG A 4 17.01 0.82 11.41
CA ARG A 4 15.77 0.92 12.20
C ARG A 4 14.59 1.02 11.23
N PRO A 5 13.48 0.28 11.43
CA PRO A 5 12.25 0.51 10.70
C PRO A 5 11.53 1.71 11.33
N LYS A 6 11.22 2.69 10.48
CA LYS A 6 10.53 3.94 10.76
C LYS A 6 9.80 4.21 9.43
N HIS A 7 8.48 4.24 9.26
CA HIS A 7 7.37 4.37 10.18
C HIS A 7 6.10 3.82 9.49
N GLU A 8 5.13 3.40 10.29
CA GLU A 8 3.70 3.51 9.97
C GLU A 8 3.42 4.97 9.57
N ILE A 9 2.61 5.23 8.52
CA ILE A 9 2.24 6.62 8.19
C ILE A 9 1.28 7.10 9.28
N LEU A 10 1.84 7.65 10.36
CA LEU A 10 1.09 8.29 11.42
C LEU A 10 0.67 9.68 10.95
N VAL A 11 -0.60 9.95 11.19
CA VAL A 11 -1.41 11.01 10.60
C VAL A 11 -1.16 12.38 11.28
N GLU A 12 -0.26 12.43 12.27
CA GLU A 12 -0.13 13.53 13.24
C GLU A 12 0.70 14.74 12.78
N GLU A 13 1.32 14.75 11.60
CA GLU A 13 2.21 15.85 11.15
C GLU A 13 1.51 17.01 10.40
N PHE A 14 0.17 17.09 10.37
CA PHE A 14 -0.57 18.02 9.50
C PHE A 14 -1.44 19.06 10.22
N SER A 15 -0.97 19.67 11.31
CA SER A 15 -1.62 20.85 11.89
C SER A 15 -0.77 22.10 11.69
N GLU A 16 -1.03 22.86 10.63
CA GLU A 16 -0.89 24.33 10.53
C GLU A 16 -0.85 24.77 9.06
N VAL A 17 -2.04 24.94 8.46
CA VAL A 17 -2.21 25.82 7.29
C VAL A 17 -3.48 26.63 7.54
N PHE A 18 -3.31 27.84 8.08
CA PHE A 18 -4.38 28.83 8.18
C PHE A 18 -4.51 29.53 6.81
N VAL A 19 -5.72 29.58 6.26
CA VAL A 19 -6.04 30.40 5.09
C VAL A 19 -6.82 31.61 5.59
N ASP A 20 -6.18 32.78 5.57
CA ASP A 20 -6.85 34.07 5.73
C ASP A 20 -7.79 34.30 4.54
N GLY A 21 -9.10 34.29 4.77
CA GLY A 21 -10.09 34.58 3.73
C GLY A 21 -11.52 34.62 4.29
N ASP A 22 -12.29 35.62 3.86
CA ASP A 22 -13.71 35.79 4.22
C ASP A 22 -14.53 34.54 3.82
N PRO A 23 -15.15 33.84 4.79
CA PRO A 23 -15.85 32.58 4.54
C PRO A 23 -17.05 32.70 3.60
N ASN A 24 -17.57 33.91 3.37
CA ASN A 24 -18.72 34.13 2.50
C ASN A 24 -18.38 34.31 1.01
N ASN A 25 -17.11 34.57 0.65
CA ASN A 25 -16.72 34.81 -0.74
C ASN A 25 -16.17 33.56 -1.46
N LEU A 26 -15.87 32.49 -0.72
CA LEU A 26 -15.22 31.28 -1.25
C LEU A 26 -16.10 30.48 -2.23
N ARG A 27 -17.44 30.51 -2.07
CA ARG A 27 -18.36 29.65 -2.84
C ARG A 27 -18.61 30.10 -4.28
N GLN A 28 -18.45 31.38 -4.59
CA GLN A 28 -18.67 31.89 -5.95
C GLN A 28 -17.43 31.74 -6.84
N GLU A 29 -16.23 31.72 -6.24
CA GLU A 29 -14.96 31.71 -6.97
C GLU A 29 -14.38 30.29 -7.18
N HIS A 30 -14.87 29.28 -6.44
CA HIS A 30 -14.27 27.95 -6.40
C HIS A 30 -15.32 26.80 -6.42
N PRO A 31 -15.85 26.41 -7.60
CA PRO A 31 -16.84 25.32 -7.73
C PRO A 31 -16.32 23.94 -7.25
N GLU A 32 -15.01 23.78 -7.10
CA GLU A 32 -14.36 22.62 -6.50
C GLU A 32 -14.66 22.43 -5.00
N ILE A 33 -15.11 23.47 -4.29
CA ILE A 33 -15.41 23.42 -2.86
C ILE A 33 -16.59 22.49 -2.56
N ASP A 34 -17.64 22.51 -3.39
CA ASP A 34 -18.78 21.59 -3.24
C ASP A 34 -18.35 20.14 -3.45
N GLY A 35 -17.38 19.91 -4.34
CA GLY A 35 -16.75 18.62 -4.55
C GLY A 35 -15.96 18.14 -3.33
N TYR A 36 -15.26 19.04 -2.64
CA TYR A 36 -14.51 18.72 -1.42
C TYR A 36 -15.43 18.46 -0.22
N GLN A 37 -16.50 19.24 -0.06
CA GLN A 37 -17.48 19.04 1.00
C GLN A 37 -18.17 17.68 0.88
N SER A 38 -18.65 17.34 -0.32
CA SER A 38 -19.28 16.03 -0.57
C SER A 38 -18.31 14.87 -0.35
N LEU A 39 -17.04 15.06 -0.71
CA LEU A 39 -15.99 14.08 -0.47
C LEU A 39 -15.71 13.89 1.03
N PHE A 40 -15.59 14.97 1.78
CA PHE A 40 -15.39 14.93 3.23
C PHE A 40 -16.55 14.23 3.95
N GLU A 41 -17.80 14.55 3.61
CA GLU A 41 -18.98 13.90 4.17
C GLU A 41 -19.02 12.40 3.85
N THR A 42 -18.65 12.03 2.62
CA THR A 42 -18.53 10.62 2.21
C THR A 42 -17.45 9.88 3.00
N LEU A 43 -16.27 10.48 3.13
CA LEU A 43 -15.15 9.91 3.89
C LEU A 43 -15.47 9.75 5.36
N SER A 44 -16.13 10.74 5.95
CA SER A 44 -16.49 10.75 7.38
C SER A 44 -17.59 9.76 7.71
N SER A 45 -18.54 9.53 6.79
CA SER A 45 -19.66 8.61 7.01
C SER A 45 -19.39 7.16 6.60
N ARG A 46 -18.60 6.93 5.54
CA ARG A 46 -18.40 5.60 4.92
C ARG A 46 -16.94 5.14 4.86
N GLY A 47 -15.99 5.98 5.27
CA GLY A 47 -14.56 5.74 5.05
C GLY A 47 -14.20 5.74 3.57
N PHE A 48 -13.01 5.24 3.23
CA PHE A 48 -12.61 5.08 1.82
C PHE A 48 -13.28 3.84 1.23
N THR A 49 -14.23 4.06 0.32
CA THR A 49 -14.73 2.97 -0.52
C THR A 49 -13.82 2.84 -1.74
N ILE A 50 -13.20 1.67 -1.95
CA ILE A 50 -12.57 1.33 -3.23
C ILE A 50 -13.72 1.16 -4.23
N HIS A 51 -14.18 2.26 -4.83
CA HIS A 51 -14.98 2.15 -6.04
C HIS A 51 -14.03 1.55 -7.09
N THR A 52 -14.22 0.26 -7.40
CA THR A 52 -13.51 -0.39 -8.49
C THR A 52 -13.67 0.51 -9.71
N TRP A 53 -12.55 1.08 -10.15
CA TRP A 53 -12.15 1.68 -11.43
C TRP A 53 -13.13 1.87 -12.61
N ARG A 54 -14.29 1.20 -12.63
CA ARG A 54 -15.22 1.12 -13.74
C ARG A 54 -16.32 2.17 -13.76
N ASN A 55 -16.59 2.94 -12.70
CA ASN A 55 -17.82 3.75 -12.76
C ASN A 55 -17.95 5.09 -12.01
N ARG A 56 -16.86 5.74 -11.55
CA ARG A 56 -16.86 7.19 -11.26
C ARG A 56 -15.43 7.68 -10.99
N LYS A 57 -15.13 8.90 -11.44
CA LYS A 57 -13.83 9.60 -11.41
C LYS A 57 -13.39 9.87 -9.96
N MET A 58 -12.73 8.93 -9.31
CA MET A 58 -11.86 9.26 -8.18
C MET A 58 -10.46 8.76 -8.50
N ASP A 59 -9.54 9.70 -8.73
CA ASP A 59 -8.13 9.36 -8.89
C ASP A 59 -7.64 8.71 -7.61
N PRO A 60 -6.94 7.58 -7.63
CA PRO A 60 -6.39 7.03 -6.41
C PRO A 60 -5.35 8.00 -5.81
N PHE A 61 -5.16 7.91 -4.51
CA PHE A 61 -4.02 8.55 -3.85
C PHE A 61 -2.73 7.89 -4.36
N CYS A 62 -1.84 8.67 -4.97
CA CYS A 62 -0.66 8.14 -5.66
C CYS A 62 0.62 8.44 -4.87
N LEU A 63 1.42 7.40 -4.70
CA LEU A 63 2.73 7.41 -4.08
C LEU A 63 3.78 6.96 -5.08
N SER A 64 4.99 7.47 -4.93
CA SER A 64 6.19 6.84 -5.48
C SER A 64 7.02 6.25 -4.36
N ILE A 65 7.95 5.36 -4.70
CA ILE A 65 8.88 4.78 -3.73
C ILE A 65 10.29 5.23 -4.10
N GLY A 66 10.96 5.87 -3.15
CA GLY A 66 12.33 6.33 -3.30
C GLY A 66 13.34 5.19 -3.23
N ALA A 67 14.63 5.55 -3.28
CA ALA A 67 15.71 4.57 -3.38
C ALA A 67 15.82 3.67 -2.13
N ASN A 68 15.45 4.19 -0.96
CA ASN A 68 15.54 3.49 0.32
C ASN A 68 14.20 2.90 0.79
N GLY A 69 13.18 2.91 -0.08
CA GLY A 69 11.84 2.43 0.26
C GLY A 69 10.92 3.51 0.84
N GLU A 70 11.39 4.74 0.99
CA GLU A 70 10.56 5.82 1.50
C GLU A 70 9.39 6.14 0.55
N PHE A 71 8.21 6.42 1.12
CA PHE A 71 7.06 6.85 0.34
C PHE A 71 7.18 8.33 -0.02
N LEU A 72 7.07 8.62 -1.31
CA LEU A 72 7.10 9.96 -1.88
C LEU A 72 5.68 10.33 -2.35
N PHE A 73 5.09 11.35 -1.72
CA PHE A 73 3.73 11.79 -2.01
C PHE A 73 3.65 12.52 -3.36
N MET A 74 2.89 11.98 -4.31
CA MET A 74 2.73 12.61 -5.63
C MET A 74 1.45 13.44 -5.73
N THR A 75 0.29 12.84 -5.45
CA THR A 75 -1.01 13.48 -5.66
C THR A 75 -2.00 13.11 -4.57
N GLY A 76 -3.08 13.90 -4.43
CA GLY A 76 -4.16 13.62 -3.49
C GLY A 76 -3.92 14.12 -2.06
N LYS A 77 -3.10 15.16 -1.88
CA LYS A 77 -2.84 15.78 -0.57
C LYS A 77 -4.12 16.24 0.14
N HIS A 78 -5.08 16.82 -0.59
CA HIS A 78 -6.37 17.23 0.00
C HIS A 78 -7.15 16.02 0.56
N ARG A 79 -7.09 14.87 -0.11
CA ARG A 79 -7.76 13.65 0.34
C ARG A 79 -7.05 13.01 1.52
N LEU A 80 -5.73 13.10 1.55
CA LEU A 80 -4.95 12.70 2.71
C LEU A 80 -5.32 13.58 3.92
N ALA A 81 -5.37 14.90 3.74
CA ALA A 81 -5.81 15.83 4.79
C ALA A 81 -7.25 15.56 5.26
N MET A 82 -8.17 15.26 4.34
CA MET A 82 -9.53 14.85 4.73
C MET A 82 -9.53 13.52 5.50
N ALA A 83 -8.75 12.54 5.05
CA ALA A 83 -8.63 11.26 5.75
C ALA A 83 -8.11 11.44 7.18
N VAL A 84 -7.13 12.34 7.35
CA VAL A 84 -6.55 12.75 8.63
C VAL A 84 -7.65 13.28 9.56
N VAL A 85 -8.36 14.31 9.11
CA VAL A 85 -9.38 15.00 9.92
C VAL A 85 -10.58 14.09 10.22
N SER A 86 -10.96 13.23 9.26
CA SER A 86 -12.05 12.27 9.43
C SER A 86 -11.66 11.06 10.30
N GLY A 87 -10.42 10.97 10.81
CA GLY A 87 -9.97 9.85 11.65
C GLY A 87 -9.87 8.52 10.91
N VAL A 88 -9.71 8.54 9.58
CA VAL A 88 -9.57 7.33 8.78
C VAL A 88 -8.19 6.74 8.96
N LYS A 89 -8.12 5.51 9.48
CA LYS A 89 -6.86 4.82 9.80
C LYS A 89 -6.07 4.33 8.59
N ALA A 90 -6.73 4.12 7.45
CA ALA A 90 -6.09 3.58 6.25
C ALA A 90 -6.79 4.06 4.98
N ILE A 91 -5.99 4.42 3.98
CA ILE A 91 -6.48 4.85 2.66
C ILE A 91 -5.86 3.99 1.56
N PRO A 92 -6.63 3.64 0.51
CA PRO A 92 -6.07 2.92 -0.63
C PRO A 92 -5.09 3.83 -1.38
N ALA A 93 -3.85 3.36 -1.52
CA ALA A 93 -2.80 4.03 -2.28
C ALA A 93 -2.44 3.24 -3.54
N ARG A 94 -2.02 3.95 -4.59
CA ARG A 94 -1.38 3.39 -5.77
C ARG A 94 0.10 3.77 -5.78
N ILE A 95 0.95 2.80 -6.09
CA ILE A 95 2.34 3.09 -6.45
C ILE A 95 2.39 3.47 -7.94
N SER A 96 2.72 4.73 -8.23
CA SER A 96 2.87 5.26 -9.59
C SER A 96 4.25 4.97 -10.17
N ALA A 97 5.29 5.11 -9.36
CA ALA A 97 6.65 4.81 -9.76
C ALA A 97 7.45 4.23 -8.58
N ARG A 98 8.49 3.48 -8.92
CA ARG A 98 9.50 3.02 -7.98
C ARG A 98 10.85 3.48 -8.48
N HIS A 99 11.73 3.89 -7.58
CA HIS A 99 13.12 4.09 -7.91
C HIS A 99 13.72 2.77 -8.40
N TRP A 100 14.58 2.83 -9.42
CA TRP A 100 15.12 1.64 -10.07
C TRP A 100 15.91 0.75 -9.09
N GLN A 101 16.64 1.34 -8.14
CA GLN A 101 17.35 0.59 -7.09
C GLN A 101 16.39 -0.18 -6.17
N TRP A 102 15.27 0.44 -5.83
CA TRP A 102 14.24 -0.21 -5.03
C TRP A 102 13.62 -1.38 -5.79
N GLN A 103 13.30 -1.18 -7.08
CA GLN A 103 12.80 -2.26 -7.93
C GLN A 103 13.82 -3.41 -8.03
N ALA A 104 15.11 -3.11 -8.21
CA ALA A 104 16.17 -4.12 -8.23
C ALA A 104 16.25 -4.90 -6.90
N HIS A 105 16.07 -4.23 -5.76
CA HIS A 105 16.00 -4.90 -4.45
C HIS A 105 14.80 -5.86 -4.36
N ARG A 106 13.62 -5.47 -4.86
CA ARG A 106 12.44 -6.35 -4.92
C ARG A 106 12.72 -7.60 -5.75
N ASP A 107 13.32 -7.41 -6.92
CA ASP A 107 13.63 -8.51 -7.85
C ASP A 107 14.67 -9.46 -7.27
N GLU A 108 15.70 -8.92 -6.60
CA GLU A 108 16.71 -9.71 -5.90
C GLU A 108 16.11 -10.53 -4.76
N LEU A 109 15.27 -9.91 -3.92
CA LEU A 109 14.57 -10.59 -2.83
C LEU A 109 13.71 -11.74 -3.38
N TYR A 110 12.96 -11.49 -4.46
CA TYR A 110 12.16 -12.52 -5.11
C TYR A 110 13.04 -13.69 -5.59
N ARG A 111 14.13 -13.41 -6.31
CA ARG A 111 15.05 -14.42 -6.83
C ARG A 111 15.69 -15.24 -5.71
N LYS A 112 16.29 -14.59 -4.70
CA LYS A 112 16.91 -15.26 -3.55
C LYS A 112 15.87 -16.07 -2.77
N GLY A 113 14.66 -15.52 -2.64
CA GLY A 113 13.50 -16.19 -2.08
C GLY A 113 13.13 -17.46 -2.85
N LEU A 114 13.12 -17.46 -4.18
CA LEU A 114 12.81 -18.68 -4.95
C LEU A 114 13.91 -19.76 -4.85
N ASN A 115 15.16 -19.33 -4.69
CA ASN A 115 16.33 -20.21 -4.66
C ASN A 115 16.61 -20.87 -3.30
N GLY A 116 15.93 -20.46 -2.23
CA GLY A 116 16.24 -20.97 -0.88
C GLY A 116 17.24 -20.12 -0.10
N GLU A 117 17.86 -19.11 -0.74
CA GLU A 117 18.93 -18.29 -0.17
C GLU A 117 18.43 -17.39 0.99
N VAL A 118 17.13 -17.11 1.05
CA VAL A 118 16.47 -16.42 2.16
C VAL A 118 15.59 -17.40 2.92
N SER A 119 15.81 -17.57 4.22
CA SER A 119 14.97 -18.42 5.07
C SER A 119 13.55 -17.86 5.22
N LEU A 120 12.59 -18.70 5.61
CA LEU A 120 11.22 -18.21 5.86
C LEU A 120 11.20 -17.17 7.00
N ALA A 121 11.98 -17.38 8.07
CA ALA A 121 12.10 -16.41 9.16
C ALA A 121 12.63 -15.05 8.71
N GLN A 122 13.59 -15.02 7.77
CA GLN A 122 14.07 -13.77 7.18
C GLN A 122 13.00 -13.07 6.33
N LEU A 123 12.16 -13.82 5.62
CA LEU A 123 11.02 -13.25 4.89
C LEU A 123 9.96 -12.68 5.86
N ASP A 124 9.75 -13.35 7.01
CA ASP A 124 8.79 -12.92 8.03
C ASP A 124 9.22 -11.63 8.74
N ALA A 125 10.52 -11.36 8.78
CA ALA A 125 11.08 -10.11 9.32
C ALA A 125 10.97 -8.92 8.36
N ILE A 126 10.52 -9.12 7.12
CA ILE A 126 10.35 -8.04 6.15
C ILE A 126 9.02 -7.35 6.40
N ASP A 127 9.08 -6.10 6.84
CA ASP A 127 7.91 -5.33 7.25
C ASP A 127 7.46 -4.29 6.20
N HIS A 128 8.27 -4.06 5.16
CA HIS A 128 7.95 -3.02 4.19
C HIS A 128 6.67 -3.35 3.39
N PRO A 129 5.65 -2.46 3.34
CA PRO A 129 4.37 -2.75 2.66
C PRO A 129 4.52 -3.13 1.18
N ASP A 130 5.43 -2.46 0.44
CA ASP A 130 5.70 -2.74 -0.98
C ASP A 130 6.47 -4.07 -1.23
N LEU A 131 6.88 -4.78 -0.19
CA LEU A 131 7.53 -6.09 -0.28
C LEU A 131 6.60 -7.26 0.07
N GLN A 132 5.43 -6.98 0.63
CA GLN A 132 4.52 -8.03 1.13
C GLN A 132 3.98 -8.91 -0.01
N ASP A 133 3.74 -8.34 -1.18
CA ASP A 133 3.35 -9.10 -2.38
C ASP A 133 4.44 -10.09 -2.82
N VAL A 134 5.71 -9.64 -2.79
CA VAL A 134 6.88 -10.47 -3.11
C VAL A 134 7.04 -11.61 -2.09
N VAL A 135 6.96 -11.31 -0.79
CA VAL A 135 7.04 -12.30 0.29
C VAL A 135 5.97 -13.38 0.12
N LEU A 136 4.72 -12.97 -0.12
CA LEU A 136 3.61 -13.89 -0.36
C LEU A 136 3.82 -14.76 -1.61
N ALA A 137 4.33 -14.18 -2.69
CA ALA A 137 4.61 -14.91 -3.92
C ALA A 137 5.68 -16.00 -3.71
N VAL A 138 6.77 -15.69 -3.01
CA VAL A 138 7.83 -16.65 -2.69
C VAL A 138 7.30 -17.80 -1.83
N ARG A 139 6.50 -17.49 -0.80
CA ARG A 139 5.88 -18.53 0.06
C ARG A 139 5.02 -19.49 -0.75
N ARG A 140 4.15 -18.95 -1.61
CA ARG A 140 3.27 -19.76 -2.49
C ARG A 140 4.09 -20.66 -3.42
N ALA A 141 5.15 -20.13 -4.02
CA ALA A 141 6.02 -20.89 -4.91
C ALA A 141 6.73 -22.05 -4.18
N ARG A 142 7.25 -21.81 -2.97
CA ARG A 142 7.91 -22.84 -2.16
C ARG A 142 6.94 -23.92 -1.66
N ALA A 143 5.74 -23.52 -1.25
CA ALA A 143 4.69 -24.47 -0.86
C ALA A 143 4.33 -25.40 -2.03
N LYS A 144 4.16 -24.84 -3.24
CA LYS A 144 3.89 -25.61 -4.46
C LYS A 144 5.02 -26.59 -4.80
N LYS A 145 6.29 -26.17 -4.70
CA LYS A 145 7.46 -27.05 -4.90
C LYS A 145 7.47 -28.21 -3.91
N ARG A 146 7.19 -27.97 -2.61
CA ARG A 146 7.11 -29.03 -1.58
C ARG A 146 6.01 -30.05 -1.90
N THR A 147 4.83 -29.61 -2.33
CA THR A 147 3.73 -30.50 -2.69
C THR A 147 4.03 -31.34 -3.94
N MET A 148 4.81 -30.81 -4.89
CA MET A 148 5.21 -31.54 -6.10
C MET A 148 6.39 -32.50 -5.87
N ALA A 149 7.27 -32.18 -4.92
CA ALA A 149 8.43 -33.01 -4.57
C ALA A 149 8.06 -34.25 -3.72
N THR A 150 6.79 -34.44 -3.37
CA THR A 150 6.29 -35.67 -2.72
C THR A 150 5.47 -36.53 -3.70
N PRO A 151 6.06 -37.20 -4.69
CA PRO A 151 5.39 -38.27 -5.41
C PRO A 151 5.54 -39.58 -4.62
N GLY A 152 4.43 -40.12 -4.11
CA GLY A 152 4.35 -41.53 -3.74
C GLY A 152 4.25 -41.87 -2.25
N GLN A 153 3.07 -41.68 -1.65
CA GLN A 153 2.48 -42.69 -0.77
C GLN A 153 1.00 -42.87 -1.10
N ARG A 154 0.70 -43.26 -2.34
CA ARG A 154 -0.52 -44.05 -2.57
C ARG A 154 -0.19 -45.46 -2.08
N LYS A 155 -0.63 -45.78 -0.86
CA LYS A 155 -0.64 -47.16 -0.35
C LYS A 155 -1.32 -48.01 -1.41
N SER A 156 -0.54 -48.88 -2.06
CA SER A 156 -1.06 -50.02 -2.80
C SER A 156 -1.88 -50.83 -1.82
N ARG A 157 -3.21 -50.73 -1.95
CA ARG A 157 -4.14 -51.61 -1.26
C ARG A 157 -4.08 -52.94 -2.03
N SER A 158 -3.08 -53.77 -1.74
CA SER A 158 -3.17 -55.20 -2.04
C SER A 158 -3.77 -55.91 -0.84
N ASP A 159 -4.53 -56.96 -1.15
CA ASP A 159 -4.95 -58.06 -0.29
C ASP A 159 -6.11 -57.78 0.68
N LYS A 160 -7.34 -58.05 0.25
CA LYS A 160 -7.97 -59.39 0.31
C LYS A 160 -9.35 -59.38 -0.34
#